data_AF-A0A9J7MEV3-F1
#
_entry.id   AF-A0A9J7MEV3-F1
#
_cell.length_a   1.000
_cell.length_b   1.000
_cell.length_c   1.000
_cell.angle_alpha   90.00
_cell.angle_beta   90.00
_cell.angle_gamma   90.00
#
_symmetry.space_group_name_H-M   'P 1'
#
loop_
_entity.id
_entity.type
_entity.pdbx_description
1 polymer ?
#
loop_
_entity_poly.entity_id
_entity_poly.type
_entity_poly.pdbx_seq_one_letter_code
_entity_poly.pdbx_strand_id
1 'polypeptide(L)'
;MKSIKLALVLAVTAALLWESDAWWWSRPTVSNRCSRPVTSTGVSRSGCWWPYREGETCDFECVDGFDRVSGDANRTCESGSWSGEALVCRRTSGCSSPPYPAGASRSGCSWPYAEGEVCTYTCYSGWEQTSGNTTRTCTNGQWSGDLLVCERTSGCSGWWSWFCR
;
A
#
# COMPACT_ATOMS: atom_id res chain seq x y z
N MET A 1 41.44 68.01 40.04
CA MET A 1 40.76 68.43 41.27
C MET A 1 40.36 67.17 42.04
N LYS A 2 40.67 67.16 43.33
CA LYS A 2 40.61 66.02 44.27
C LYS A 2 39.16 65.72 44.67
N SER A 3 38.80 64.45 44.86
CA SER A 3 38.49 63.90 46.20
C SER A 3 37.92 62.49 46.12
N ILE A 4 38.65 61.56 46.74
CA ILE A 4 38.16 60.26 47.20
C ILE A 4 37.30 60.52 48.45
N LYS A 5 36.09 59.95 48.52
CA LYS A 5 35.38 59.73 49.80
C LYS A 5 34.95 58.27 49.91
N LEU A 6 35.36 57.66 51.02
CA LEU A 6 35.14 56.29 51.45
C LEU A 6 33.68 56.04 51.87
N ALA A 7 33.15 54.90 51.39
CA ALA A 7 32.36 53.83 52.04
C ALA A 7 31.08 54.08 52.88
N LEU A 8 30.13 53.13 52.68
CA LEU A 8 29.02 52.64 53.55
C LEU A 8 27.76 53.54 53.57
N VAL A 9 26.52 53.13 53.24
CA VAL A 9 25.71 51.97 53.70
C VAL A 9 24.44 51.81 52.81
N LEU A 10 24.14 50.57 52.39
CA LEU A 10 22.85 49.87 52.10
C LEU A 10 21.81 50.32 51.02
N ALA A 11 21.29 49.24 50.38
CA ALA A 11 19.92 48.98 49.93
C ALA A 11 19.48 49.34 48.49
N VAL A 12 19.58 48.31 47.63
CA VAL A 12 18.54 47.76 46.74
C VAL A 12 17.41 48.70 46.32
N THR A 13 17.33 49.00 45.02
CA THR A 13 16.20 48.76 44.09
C THR A 13 16.54 49.48 42.79
N ALA A 14 16.85 48.73 41.73
CA ALA A 14 15.91 48.27 40.72
C ALA A 14 16.01 49.14 39.47
N ALA A 15 16.63 48.50 38.46
CA ALA A 15 16.36 48.64 37.03
C ALA A 15 16.21 50.07 36.49
N LEU A 16 17.22 50.52 35.73
CA LEU A 16 17.02 51.23 34.47
C LEU A 16 18.35 51.29 33.69
N LEU A 17 18.31 50.72 32.48
CA LEU A 17 19.14 50.96 31.30
C LEU A 17 20.40 50.09 31.08
N TRP A 18 20.55 49.67 29.82
CA TRP A 18 21.55 48.81 29.15
C TRP A 18 21.28 47.29 29.31
N GLU A 19 21.07 46.45 28.28
CA GLU A 19 21.48 46.51 26.87
C GLU A 19 20.39 46.13 25.87
N SER A 20 20.29 46.97 24.84
CA SER A 20 19.66 46.66 23.57
C SER A 20 20.54 45.70 22.78
N ASP A 21 20.48 44.41 23.10
CA ASP A 21 20.99 43.36 22.22
C ASP A 21 19.90 42.30 22.02
N ALA A 22 18.83 42.71 21.33
CA ALA A 22 17.89 41.80 20.72
C ALA A 22 18.50 41.15 19.46
N TRP A 23 19.60 40.41 19.65
CA TRP A 23 20.15 39.48 18.65
C TRP A 23 19.63 38.09 18.99
N TRP A 24 18.31 37.92 19.09
CA TRP A 24 17.73 36.58 19.09
C TRP A 24 17.78 36.11 17.64
N TRP A 25 18.75 35.25 17.35
CA TRP A 25 18.84 34.53 16.10
C TRP A 25 17.46 33.93 15.85
N SER A 26 16.78 34.41 14.82
CA SER A 26 15.62 33.73 14.27
C SER A 26 16.13 32.34 13.93
N ARG A 27 15.78 31.34 14.74
CA ARG A 27 16.02 29.94 14.36
C ARG A 27 15.39 29.83 12.98
N PRO A 28 16.14 29.46 11.92
CA PRO A 28 15.49 29.15 10.68
C PRO A 28 14.47 28.07 11.03
N THR A 29 13.18 28.37 10.95
CA THR A 29 12.13 27.35 11.06
C THR A 29 12.09 26.57 9.76
N VAL A 30 13.25 26.24 9.20
CA VAL A 30 13.36 25.16 8.24
C VAL A 30 12.98 23.95 9.07
N SER A 31 11.82 23.39 8.80
CA SER A 31 11.44 22.12 9.41
C SER A 31 12.43 21.11 8.86
N ASN A 32 13.44 20.74 9.64
CA ASN A 32 14.43 19.71 9.26
C ASN A 32 13.80 18.30 9.16
N ARG A 33 12.48 18.23 9.14
CA ARG A 33 11.68 17.02 9.18
C ARG A 33 10.47 17.19 8.27
N CYS A 34 10.18 16.12 7.56
CA CYS A 34 8.97 16.03 6.76
C CYS A 34 7.83 15.38 7.56
N SER A 35 6.61 15.74 7.19
CA SER A 35 5.41 15.01 7.61
C SER A 35 5.44 13.57 7.08
N ARG A 36 4.57 12.69 7.59
CA ARG A 36 4.39 11.36 7.01
C ARG A 36 4.03 11.50 5.52
N PRO A 37 4.80 10.88 4.58
CA PRO A 37 4.50 11.00 3.17
C PRO A 37 3.11 10.43 2.85
N VAL A 38 2.39 11.15 1.99
CA VAL A 38 1.04 10.77 1.52
C VAL A 38 1.15 9.61 0.55
N THR A 39 0.34 8.57 0.73
CA THR A 39 0.26 7.38 -0.12
C THR A 39 -1.16 7.19 -0.63
N SER A 40 -1.31 6.79 -1.89
CA SER A 40 -2.59 6.45 -2.51
C SER A 40 -2.96 4.97 -2.31
N THR A 41 -4.14 4.55 -2.76
CA THR A 41 -4.58 3.15 -2.70
C THR A 41 -3.65 2.25 -3.52
N GLY A 42 -3.24 1.12 -2.94
CA GLY A 42 -2.37 0.16 -3.62
C GLY A 42 -0.90 0.57 -3.63
N VAL A 43 -0.49 1.54 -2.81
CA VAL A 43 0.92 1.91 -2.61
C VAL A 43 1.42 1.36 -1.27
N SER A 44 2.55 0.66 -1.28
CA SER A 44 3.34 0.34 -0.10
C SER A 44 4.50 1.34 0.06
N ARG A 45 4.95 1.55 1.29
CA ARG A 45 6.09 2.43 1.60
C ARG A 45 7.11 1.69 2.46
N SER A 46 8.37 1.76 2.07
CA SER A 46 9.52 1.15 2.74
C SER A 46 10.72 2.12 2.77
N GLY A 47 11.85 1.69 3.32
CA GLY A 47 13.11 2.46 3.30
C GLY A 47 13.23 3.63 4.29
N CYS A 48 12.14 4.03 4.96
CA CYS A 48 12.14 5.19 5.86
C CYS A 48 11.27 5.01 7.11
N TRP A 49 11.60 5.75 8.16
CA TRP A 49 10.96 5.65 9.48
C TRP A 49 10.76 7.03 10.09
N TRP A 50 9.76 7.16 10.97
CA TRP A 50 9.66 8.37 11.76
C TRP A 50 10.84 8.43 12.75
N PRO A 51 11.50 9.58 12.95
CA PRO A 51 11.13 10.92 12.48
C PRO A 51 11.79 11.32 11.16
N TYR A 52 11.02 11.36 10.06
CA TYR A 52 11.52 11.60 8.69
C TYR A 52 12.40 12.86 8.58
N ARG A 53 13.72 12.70 8.53
CA ARG A 53 14.67 13.82 8.59
C ARG A 53 15.02 14.34 7.20
N GLU A 54 15.48 15.58 7.14
CA GLU A 54 16.09 16.16 5.94
C GLU A 54 17.12 15.19 5.32
N GLY A 55 17.00 14.95 4.01
CA GLY A 55 17.82 14.02 3.25
C GLY A 55 17.41 12.54 3.36
N GLU A 56 16.48 12.17 4.26
CA GLU A 56 15.96 10.79 4.28
C GLU A 56 15.11 10.52 3.05
N THR A 57 15.25 9.31 2.52
CA THR A 57 14.59 8.86 1.31
C THR A 57 13.63 7.72 1.65
N CYS A 58 12.38 7.81 1.19
CA CYS A 58 11.40 6.74 1.27
C CYS A 58 11.24 6.07 -0.10
N ASP A 59 11.10 4.76 -0.08
CA ASP A 59 10.72 3.94 -1.24
C ASP A 59 9.21 3.72 -1.26
N PHE A 60 8.64 3.77 -2.46
CA PHE A 60 7.23 3.55 -2.73
C PHE A 60 7.09 2.56 -3.88
N GLU A 61 6.22 1.58 -3.69
CA GLU A 61 5.97 0.53 -4.66
C GLU A 61 4.47 0.28 -4.80
N CYS A 62 4.02 -0.08 -6.00
CA CYS A 62 2.66 -0.57 -6.17
C CYS A 62 2.57 -1.98 -5.62
N VAL A 63 1.60 -2.22 -4.73
CA VAL A 63 1.34 -3.58 -4.24
C VAL A 63 0.91 -4.47 -5.40
N ASP A 64 1.13 -5.77 -5.24
CA ASP A 64 0.71 -6.82 -6.16
C ASP A 64 -0.71 -6.59 -6.71
N GLY A 65 -0.81 -6.52 -8.04
CA GLY A 65 -2.07 -6.28 -8.75
C GLY A 65 -2.40 -4.82 -9.00
N PHE A 66 -1.44 -3.91 -8.74
CA PHE A 66 -1.50 -2.52 -9.15
C PHE A 66 -0.23 -2.17 -9.94
N ASP A 67 -0.39 -1.32 -10.97
CA ASP A 67 0.72 -0.79 -11.74
C ASP A 67 0.84 0.72 -11.53
N ARG A 68 2.07 1.23 -11.58
CA ARG A 68 2.37 2.66 -11.52
C ARG A 68 1.77 3.35 -12.75
N VAL A 69 0.90 4.33 -12.51
CA VAL A 69 0.36 5.19 -13.58
C VAL A 69 0.98 6.59 -13.58
N SER A 70 1.42 7.10 -12.43
CA SER A 70 2.13 8.39 -12.30
C SER A 70 2.83 8.50 -10.94
N GLY A 71 3.51 9.64 -10.69
CA GLY A 71 4.24 9.90 -9.44
C GLY A 71 5.57 9.16 -9.32
N ASP A 72 6.31 9.34 -8.22
CA ASP A 72 7.68 8.84 -8.07
C ASP A 72 7.81 7.66 -7.08
N ALA A 73 8.64 6.69 -7.43
CA ALA A 73 8.90 5.49 -6.59
C ALA A 73 9.88 5.77 -5.44
N ASN A 74 10.58 6.90 -5.47
CA ASN A 74 11.58 7.25 -4.47
C ASN A 74 11.46 8.76 -4.21
N ARG A 75 11.31 9.15 -2.94
CA ARG A 75 11.09 10.55 -2.57
C ARG A 75 11.95 10.91 -1.39
N THR A 76 12.57 12.08 -1.44
CA THR A 76 13.51 12.56 -0.43
C THR A 76 12.89 13.71 0.36
N CYS A 77 13.12 13.74 1.67
CA CYS A 77 12.71 14.86 2.49
C CYS A 77 13.65 16.06 2.25
N GLU A 78 13.12 17.14 1.67
CA GLU A 78 13.85 18.33 1.29
C GLU A 78 13.13 19.60 1.81
N SER A 79 13.82 20.37 2.63
CA SER A 79 13.32 21.60 3.26
C SER A 79 11.96 21.43 3.94
N GLY A 80 11.75 20.27 4.59
CA GLY A 80 10.52 19.93 5.29
C GLY A 80 9.35 19.44 4.41
N SER A 81 9.58 19.23 3.11
CA SER A 81 8.61 18.62 2.19
C SER A 81 9.21 17.45 1.42
N TRP A 82 8.38 16.48 1.01
CA TRP A 82 8.87 15.39 0.17
C TRP A 82 9.04 15.85 -1.27
N SER A 83 10.21 15.59 -1.85
CA SER A 83 10.49 15.83 -3.26
C SER A 83 9.64 14.93 -4.17
N GLY A 84 9.53 15.33 -5.43
CA GLY A 84 8.74 14.62 -6.44
C GLY A 84 7.24 14.55 -6.13
N GLU A 85 6.54 13.75 -6.92
CA GLU A 85 5.10 13.53 -6.82
C GLU A 85 4.80 12.22 -6.07
N ALA A 86 3.66 12.18 -5.38
CA ALA A 86 3.23 10.96 -4.70
C ALA A 86 2.92 9.86 -5.72
N LEU A 87 3.44 8.65 -5.51
CA LEU A 87 3.17 7.50 -6.37
C LEU A 87 1.66 7.25 -6.48
N VAL A 88 1.19 7.11 -7.71
CA VAL A 88 -0.19 6.73 -8.03
C VAL A 88 -0.16 5.37 -8.71
N CYS A 89 -0.81 4.43 -8.06
CA CYS A 89 -0.99 3.07 -8.54
C CYS A 89 -2.42 2.88 -9.00
N ARG A 90 -2.61 2.23 -10.15
CA ARG A 90 -3.92 1.81 -10.62
C ARG A 90 -3.99 0.31 -10.57
N ARG A 91 -5.09 -0.20 -10.03
CA ARG A 91 -5.39 -1.64 -10.02
C ARG A 91 -5.33 -2.17 -11.46
N THR A 92 -4.47 -3.16 -11.69
CA THR A 92 -4.33 -3.90 -12.94
C THR A 92 -4.94 -5.29 -12.85
N SER A 93 -4.96 -5.89 -11.66
CA SER A 93 -5.80 -7.07 -11.41
C SER A 93 -7.25 -6.65 -11.20
N GLY A 94 -8.13 -7.00 -12.12
CA GLY A 94 -9.57 -6.90 -11.90
C GLY A 94 -9.93 -7.69 -10.66
N CYS A 95 -9.69 -9.01 -10.68
CA CYS A 95 -10.21 -9.95 -9.70
C CYS A 95 -9.14 -10.51 -8.77
N SER A 96 -9.58 -10.94 -7.59
CA SER A 96 -8.77 -11.80 -6.71
C SER A 96 -8.56 -13.18 -7.34
N SER A 97 -7.69 -13.99 -6.72
CA SER A 97 -7.47 -15.37 -7.17
C SER A 97 -8.78 -16.14 -7.29
N PRO A 98 -9.08 -16.74 -8.45
CA PRO A 98 -10.30 -17.50 -8.63
C PRO A 98 -10.33 -18.70 -7.66
N PRO A 99 -11.51 -19.07 -7.14
CA PRO A 99 -11.64 -20.30 -6.36
C PRO A 99 -11.30 -21.54 -7.22
N TYR A 100 -10.82 -22.59 -6.55
CA TYR A 100 -10.55 -23.90 -7.14
C TYR A 100 -11.70 -24.88 -6.83
N PRO A 101 -12.44 -25.35 -7.85
CA PRO A 101 -13.48 -26.34 -7.66
C PRO A 101 -12.91 -27.73 -7.35
N ALA A 102 -13.56 -28.47 -6.46
CA ALA A 102 -13.18 -29.84 -6.14
C ALA A 102 -13.39 -30.75 -7.36
N GLY A 103 -12.47 -31.69 -7.59
CA GLY A 103 -12.59 -32.61 -8.72
C GLY A 103 -12.36 -31.96 -10.09
N ALA A 104 -11.79 -30.75 -10.15
CA ALA A 104 -11.55 -30.01 -11.38
C ALA A 104 -10.20 -29.31 -11.41
N SER A 105 -9.73 -29.04 -12.63
CA SER A 105 -8.57 -28.20 -12.94
C SER A 105 -9.02 -26.83 -13.46
N ARG A 106 -8.12 -25.84 -13.41
CA ARG A 106 -8.32 -24.50 -13.95
C ARG A 106 -7.22 -24.17 -14.96
N SER A 107 -7.58 -23.53 -16.07
CA SER A 107 -6.67 -23.08 -17.13
C SER A 107 -7.15 -21.77 -17.78
N GLY A 108 -6.34 -21.19 -18.66
CA GLY A 108 -6.72 -20.01 -19.46
C GLY A 108 -6.60 -18.66 -18.76
N CYS A 109 -6.22 -18.64 -17.48
CA CYS A 109 -6.01 -17.42 -16.71
C CYS A 109 -4.80 -17.52 -15.77
N SER A 110 -4.14 -16.40 -15.51
CA SER A 110 -2.95 -16.33 -14.65
C SER A 110 -2.91 -15.01 -13.89
N TRP A 111 -2.30 -15.02 -12.71
CA TRP A 111 -2.06 -13.77 -11.99
C TRP A 111 -1.09 -12.88 -12.79
N PRO A 112 -1.34 -11.56 -12.91
CA PRO A 112 -2.45 -10.80 -12.33
C PRO A 112 -3.76 -10.94 -13.14
N TYR A 113 -4.86 -11.28 -12.44
CA TYR A 113 -6.16 -11.53 -13.09
C TYR A 113 -6.84 -10.24 -13.53
N ALA A 114 -6.67 -9.84 -14.79
CA ALA A 114 -7.15 -8.58 -15.32
C ALA A 114 -8.69 -8.53 -15.45
N GLU A 115 -9.26 -7.33 -15.47
CA GLU A 115 -10.68 -7.12 -15.81
C GLU A 115 -10.96 -7.69 -17.21
N GLY A 116 -12.01 -8.51 -17.33
CA GLY A 116 -12.38 -9.20 -18.56
C GLY A 116 -11.61 -10.50 -18.83
N GLU A 117 -10.63 -10.87 -17.99
CA GLU A 117 -9.91 -12.14 -18.13
C GLU A 117 -10.83 -13.34 -17.87
N VAL A 118 -10.64 -14.44 -18.61
CA VAL A 118 -11.51 -15.62 -18.56
C VAL A 118 -10.74 -16.84 -18.06
N CYS A 119 -11.18 -17.41 -16.93
CA CYS A 119 -10.72 -18.71 -16.46
C CYS A 119 -11.63 -19.82 -16.98
N THR A 120 -11.03 -20.91 -17.44
CA THR A 120 -11.73 -22.14 -17.82
C THR A 120 -11.49 -23.23 -16.78
N TYR A 121 -12.55 -23.96 -16.43
CA TYR A 121 -12.54 -25.06 -15.49
C TYR A 121 -12.95 -26.35 -16.18
N THR A 122 -12.29 -27.45 -15.80
CA THR A 122 -12.52 -28.75 -16.41
C THR A 122 -12.50 -29.83 -15.34
N CYS A 123 -13.58 -30.61 -15.23
CA CYS A 123 -13.63 -31.77 -14.34
C CYS A 123 -12.50 -32.76 -14.70
N TYR A 124 -11.93 -33.40 -13.68
CA TYR A 124 -10.95 -34.47 -13.89
C TYR A 124 -11.59 -35.67 -14.60
N SER A 125 -10.76 -36.53 -15.17
CA SER A 125 -11.22 -37.79 -15.77
C SER A 125 -12.00 -38.62 -14.75
N GLY A 126 -13.17 -39.13 -15.14
CA GLY A 126 -14.08 -39.87 -14.24
C GLY A 126 -14.92 -38.97 -13.32
N TRP A 127 -14.97 -37.67 -13.58
CA TRP A 127 -15.86 -36.72 -12.95
C TRP A 127 -16.67 -35.98 -14.01
N GLU A 128 -17.92 -35.71 -13.71
CA GLU A 128 -18.84 -34.98 -14.60
C GLU A 128 -19.35 -33.72 -13.91
N GLN A 129 -19.61 -32.69 -14.72
CA GLN A 129 -20.23 -31.46 -14.26
C GLN A 129 -21.68 -31.74 -13.87
N THR A 130 -22.04 -31.45 -12.62
CA THR A 130 -23.43 -31.53 -12.14
C THR A 130 -24.09 -30.16 -12.04
N SER A 131 -23.31 -29.09 -11.81
CA SER A 131 -23.80 -27.71 -11.79
C SER A 131 -22.66 -26.68 -11.93
N GLY A 132 -22.98 -25.40 -11.93
CA GLY A 132 -22.02 -24.30 -12.05
C GLY A 132 -21.56 -24.01 -13.49
N ASN A 133 -20.57 -23.13 -13.65
CA ASN A 133 -20.07 -22.71 -14.95
C ASN A 133 -18.66 -23.25 -15.24
N THR A 134 -18.42 -23.70 -16.48
CA THR A 134 -17.10 -24.14 -16.97
C THR A 134 -16.18 -22.98 -17.33
N THR A 135 -16.72 -21.78 -17.52
CA THR A 135 -15.94 -20.56 -17.76
C THR A 135 -16.41 -19.45 -16.85
N ARG A 136 -15.48 -18.67 -16.31
CA ARG A 136 -15.77 -17.51 -15.47
C ARG A 136 -14.94 -16.33 -15.92
N THR A 137 -15.57 -15.17 -16.01
CA THR A 137 -14.94 -13.93 -16.46
C THR A 137 -14.76 -13.01 -15.28
N CYS A 138 -13.61 -12.36 -15.19
CA CYS A 138 -13.40 -11.33 -14.20
C CYS A 138 -14.21 -10.09 -14.57
N THR A 139 -15.11 -9.66 -13.70
CA THR A 139 -15.95 -8.47 -13.94
C THR A 139 -16.16 -7.70 -12.65
N ASN A 140 -15.81 -6.42 -12.65
CA ASN A 140 -15.88 -5.52 -11.48
C ASN A 140 -15.21 -6.11 -10.24
N GLY A 141 -14.09 -6.81 -10.45
CA GLY A 141 -13.32 -7.46 -9.40
C GLY A 141 -13.92 -8.72 -8.76
N GLN A 142 -14.96 -9.29 -9.38
CA GLN A 142 -15.46 -10.62 -9.04
C GLN A 142 -15.51 -11.54 -10.25
N TRP A 143 -15.30 -12.84 -10.02
CA TRP A 143 -15.49 -13.84 -11.06
C TRP A 143 -16.98 -14.08 -11.30
N SER A 144 -17.43 -13.90 -12.54
CA SER A 144 -18.81 -14.12 -12.95
C SER A 144 -19.25 -15.59 -12.75
N GLY A 145 -20.56 -15.81 -12.62
CA GLY A 145 -21.17 -17.15 -12.61
C GLY A 145 -20.99 -17.93 -11.31
N ASP A 146 -21.41 -19.19 -11.33
CA ASP A 146 -21.35 -20.13 -10.21
C ASP A 146 -20.12 -21.03 -10.30
N LEU A 147 -19.64 -21.52 -9.14
CA LEU A 147 -18.43 -22.34 -9.10
C LEU A 147 -18.75 -23.71 -9.70
N LEU A 148 -17.92 -24.20 -10.62
CA LEU A 148 -18.09 -25.52 -11.22
C LEU A 148 -18.21 -26.58 -10.13
N VAL A 149 -19.24 -27.41 -10.20
CA VAL A 149 -19.37 -28.57 -9.32
C VAL A 149 -19.21 -29.82 -10.18
N CYS A 150 -18.19 -30.60 -9.83
CA CYS A 150 -17.92 -31.89 -10.45
C CYS A 150 -18.23 -32.99 -9.45
N GLU A 151 -18.89 -34.06 -9.89
CA GLU A 151 -19.10 -35.26 -9.09
C GLU A 151 -18.50 -36.47 -9.80
N ARG A 152 -17.97 -37.41 -9.01
CA ARG A 152 -17.36 -38.62 -9.57
C ARG A 152 -18.46 -39.45 -10.23
N THR A 153 -18.30 -39.74 -11.51
CA THR A 153 -19.11 -40.76 -12.15
C THR A 153 -18.76 -42.09 -11.49
N SER A 154 -19.66 -42.61 -10.66
CA SER A 154 -19.63 -44.04 -10.34
C SER A 154 -19.63 -44.76 -11.69
N GLY A 155 -18.67 -45.67 -11.92
CA GLY A 155 -18.38 -46.29 -13.22
C GLY A 155 -19.47 -47.23 -13.74
N CYS A 156 -20.72 -46.83 -13.67
CA CYS A 156 -21.91 -47.53 -14.11
C CYS A 156 -22.73 -46.62 -15.04
N SER A 157 -22.10 -46.13 -16.12
CA SER A 157 -22.80 -45.48 -17.24
C SER A 157 -22.79 -46.41 -18.45
N GLY A 158 -23.90 -47.14 -18.64
CA GLY A 158 -24.12 -48.11 -19.71
C GLY A 158 -24.97 -49.31 -19.26
N TRP A 159 -25.17 -50.30 -20.14
CA TRP A 159 -25.99 -51.53 -19.95
C TRP A 159 -25.60 -52.39 -18.72
N TRP A 160 -24.62 -51.98 -17.94
CA TRP A 160 -24.09 -52.65 -16.75
C TRP A 160 -24.61 -52.08 -15.43
N SER A 161 -25.62 -51.18 -15.45
CA SER A 161 -26.22 -50.62 -14.23
C SER A 161 -26.76 -51.68 -13.25
N TRP A 162 -27.08 -52.88 -13.73
CA TRP A 162 -27.57 -54.00 -12.93
C TRP A 162 -26.50 -54.73 -12.09
N PHE A 163 -25.21 -54.46 -12.34
CA PHE A 163 -24.09 -55.10 -11.61
C PHE A 163 -23.43 -54.19 -10.57
N CYS A 164 -23.84 -52.91 -10.49
CA CYS A 164 -23.50 -52.05 -9.35
C CYS A 164 -24.46 -52.38 -8.19
N ARG A 165 -24.13 -53.41 -7.40
CA ARG A 165 -24.85 -53.76 -6.16
C ARG A 165 -24.07 -53.32 -4.94
#